data_AF-A0ABC9Z7C7-F1
#
_entry.id   AF-A0ABC9Z7C7-F1
#
_cell.length_a   1.000
_cell.length_b   1.000
_cell.length_c   1.000
_cell.angle_alpha   90.00
_cell.angle_beta   90.00
_cell.angle_gamma   90.00
#
_symmetry.space_group_name_H-M   'P 1'
#
loop_
_entity.id
_entity.type
_entity.pdbx_description
1 polymer ?
#
loop_
_entity_poly.entity_id
_entity_poly.type
_entity_poly.pdbx_seq_one_letter_code
_entity_poly.pdbx_strand_id
1 'polypeptide(L)'
;MRIPVIDHWWQTETGWPVAADLIGLEPMPTKAGSATVPVSGFDVRVLAADGTECAAGEEGSGQVPHALVVLKSGADLPADRLTADVVAAVRDRIGPIAALR
;
A
#
# COMPACT_ATOMS: atom_id res chain seq x y z
N MET A 1 24.60 21.94 7.74
CA MET A 1 23.94 20.64 8.03
C MET A 1 23.44 20.07 6.72
N ARG A 2 23.66 18.78 6.45
CA ARG A 2 23.05 18.09 5.29
C ARG A 2 21.74 17.48 5.76
N ILE A 3 20.63 17.98 5.22
CA ILE A 3 19.29 17.49 5.55
C ILE A 3 19.04 16.23 4.69
N PRO A 4 18.56 15.12 5.27
CA PRO A 4 18.24 13.93 4.49
C PRO A 4 17.06 14.20 3.55
N VAL A 5 17.17 13.73 2.31
CA VAL A 5 16.06 13.74 1.34
C VAL A 5 15.44 12.35 1.36
N ILE A 6 14.16 12.27 1.72
CA ILE A 6 13.44 11.01 1.86
C ILE A 6 12.51 10.82 0.68
N ASP A 7 12.85 9.85 -0.16
CA ASP A 7 11.96 9.39 -1.22
C ASP A 7 10.81 8.58 -0.63
N HIS A 8 9.61 8.79 -1.15
CA HIS A 8 8.40 8.13 -0.71
C HIS A 8 7.45 7.97 -1.90
N TRP A 9 6.75 6.85 -1.96
CA TRP A 9 5.83 6.54 -3.05
C TRP A 9 4.40 6.40 -2.54
N TRP A 10 3.46 7.07 -3.23
CA TRP A 10 2.02 7.02 -3.00
C TRP A 10 1.25 7.54 -4.21
N GLN A 11 -0.07 7.42 -4.16
CA GLN A 11 -1.00 7.99 -5.14
C GLN A 11 -2.25 8.50 -4.42
N THR A 12 -3.10 9.25 -5.12
CA THR A 12 -4.38 9.75 -4.59
C THR A 12 -5.18 8.61 -3.96
N GLU A 13 -5.11 7.43 -4.57
CA GLU A 13 -5.85 6.24 -4.20
C GLU A 13 -5.44 5.66 -2.85
N THR A 14 -4.19 5.88 -2.45
CA THR A 14 -3.69 5.35 -1.18
C THR A 14 -3.86 6.38 -0.07
N GLY A 15 -3.95 7.67 -0.38
CA GLY A 15 -4.19 8.77 0.55
C GLY A 15 -3.03 9.08 1.51
N TRP A 16 -2.01 8.23 1.56
CA TRP A 16 -0.77 8.37 2.33
C TRP A 16 0.34 7.48 1.73
N PRO A 17 1.62 7.64 2.16
CA PRO A 17 2.75 6.82 1.71
C PRO A 17 2.44 5.32 1.71
N VAL A 18 2.68 4.65 0.58
CA VAL A 18 2.68 3.17 0.50
C VAL A 18 4.06 2.63 0.85
N ALA A 19 5.10 3.28 0.36
CA ALA A 19 6.49 2.98 0.71
C ALA A 19 7.22 4.26 1.13
N ALA A 20 7.93 4.21 2.26
CA ALA A 20 8.73 5.32 2.78
C ALA A 20 9.77 4.84 3.80
N ASP A 21 10.80 5.66 4.04
CA ASP A 21 11.64 5.54 5.22
C ASP A 21 10.95 6.19 6.44
N LEU A 22 10.72 5.39 7.50
CA LEU A 22 10.02 5.84 8.71
C LEU A 22 11.01 6.47 9.69
N ILE A 23 11.64 7.59 9.30
CA ILE A 23 12.74 8.26 10.02
C ILE A 23 12.45 8.61 11.49
N GLY A 24 11.17 8.71 11.87
CA GLY A 24 10.74 8.96 13.25
C GLY A 24 10.67 7.72 14.14
N LEU A 25 10.81 6.51 13.56
CA LEU A 25 10.83 5.23 14.26
C LEU A 25 12.25 4.67 14.28
N GLU A 26 12.73 4.21 13.14
CA GLU A 26 14.06 3.64 12.95
C GLU A 26 14.53 3.95 11.51
N PRO A 27 15.48 4.88 11.33
CA PRO A 27 15.95 5.26 10.01
C PRO A 27 16.63 4.11 9.27
N MET A 28 16.25 3.90 8.02
CA MET A 28 16.83 2.87 7.17
C MET A 28 17.95 3.42 6.26
N PRO A 29 18.88 2.56 5.78
CA PRO A 29 19.87 2.97 4.80
C PRO A 29 19.21 3.46 3.50
N THR A 30 19.50 4.68 3.08
CA THR A 30 18.96 5.25 1.83
C THR A 30 19.56 4.56 0.60
N LYS A 31 18.71 4.13 -0.33
CA LYS A 31 19.09 3.63 -1.65
C LYS A 31 18.51 4.56 -2.73
N ALA A 32 19.37 5.17 -3.54
CA ALA A 32 18.92 6.09 -4.59
C ALA A 32 17.95 5.39 -5.57
N GLY A 33 16.83 6.06 -5.86
CA GLY A 33 15.76 5.52 -6.71
C GLY A 33 14.84 4.50 -6.03
N SER A 34 14.94 4.34 -4.71
CA SER A 34 14.05 3.49 -3.92
C SER A 34 13.28 4.31 -2.89
N ALA A 35 11.97 4.07 -2.83
CA ALA A 35 11.10 4.56 -1.76
C ALA A 35 11.23 3.76 -0.44
N THR A 36 12.32 3.00 -0.27
CA THR A 36 12.61 2.16 0.90
C THR A 36 11.71 0.92 1.00
N VAL A 37 10.80 0.85 1.97
CA VAL A 37 9.98 -0.34 2.26
C VAL A 37 8.51 0.03 2.38
N PRO A 38 7.59 -0.94 2.18
CA PRO A 38 6.19 -0.74 2.47
C PRO A 38 5.98 -0.26 3.90
N VAL A 39 5.14 0.76 4.09
CA VAL A 39 4.75 1.21 5.42
C VAL A 39 3.71 0.25 6.02
N SER A 40 3.58 0.28 7.34
CA SER A 40 2.62 -0.56 8.06
C SER A 40 1.20 -0.43 7.48
N GLY A 41 0.54 -1.54 7.16
CA GLY A 41 -0.82 -1.53 6.60
C GLY A 41 -0.89 -1.73 5.09
N PHE A 42 0.27 -1.74 4.40
CA PHE A 42 0.38 -2.19 3.01
C PHE A 42 1.19 -3.48 2.91
N ASP A 43 0.63 -4.49 2.26
CA ASP A 43 1.39 -5.62 1.72
C ASP A 43 1.59 -5.36 0.22
N VAL A 44 2.83 -5.02 -0.17
CA VAL A 44 3.18 -4.66 -1.55
C VAL A 44 3.83 -5.86 -2.22
N ARG A 45 3.20 -6.33 -3.30
CA ARG A 45 3.65 -7.45 -4.12
C ARG A 45 3.79 -7.00 -5.57
N VAL A 46 4.86 -7.45 -6.23
CA VAL A 46 5.10 -7.21 -7.65
C VAL A 46 4.56 -8.41 -8.41
N LEU A 47 3.70 -8.19 -9.40
CA LEU A 47 3.08 -9.26 -10.16
C LEU A 47 3.51 -9.25 -11.62
N ALA A 48 3.72 -10.44 -12.18
CA ALA A 48 3.88 -10.68 -13.60
C ALA A 48 2.54 -10.50 -14.34
N ALA A 49 2.59 -10.54 -15.68
CA ALA A 49 1.42 -10.31 -16.54
C ALA A 49 0.31 -11.35 -16.36
N ASP A 50 0.64 -12.54 -15.88
CA ASP A 50 -0.30 -13.62 -15.60
C ASP A 50 -0.85 -13.57 -14.15
N GLY A 51 -0.46 -12.56 -13.37
CA GLY A 51 -0.89 -12.36 -11.99
C GLY A 51 -0.07 -13.16 -10.95
N THR A 52 0.98 -13.87 -11.37
CA THR A 52 1.90 -14.55 -10.43
C THR A 52 2.86 -13.55 -9.78
N GLU A 53 3.31 -13.83 -8.55
CA GLU A 53 4.26 -12.96 -7.84
C GLU A 53 5.67 -13.10 -8.43
N CYS A 54 6.30 -11.96 -8.74
CA CYS A 54 7.66 -11.87 -9.26
C CYS A 54 8.71 -12.19 -8.18
N ALA A 55 9.87 -12.70 -8.59
CA ALA A 55 11.01 -12.83 -7.70
C ALA A 55 11.66 -11.45 -7.41
N ALA A 56 12.46 -11.38 -6.35
CA ALA A 56 13.17 -10.15 -6.01
C ALA A 56 14.11 -9.71 -7.16
N GLY A 57 13.93 -8.46 -7.62
CA GLY A 57 14.71 -7.88 -8.71
C GLY A 57 14.13 -8.08 -10.10
N GLU A 58 13.00 -8.79 -10.23
CA GLU A 58 12.26 -8.90 -11.49
C GLU A 58 11.26 -7.75 -11.66
N GLU A 59 11.09 -7.28 -12.90
CA GLU A 59 10.09 -6.28 -13.25
C GLU A 59 8.73 -6.95 -13.44
N GLY A 60 7.70 -6.41 -12.77
CA GLY A 60 6.32 -6.80 -12.98
C GLY A 60 5.60 -5.89 -13.98
N SER A 61 4.43 -6.33 -14.44
CA SER A 61 3.52 -5.54 -15.27
C SER A 61 2.27 -5.06 -14.52
N GLY A 62 2.15 -5.42 -13.23
CA GLY A 62 1.02 -5.05 -12.38
C GLY A 62 1.38 -5.01 -10.90
N GLN A 63 0.50 -4.38 -10.13
CA GLN A 63 0.57 -4.29 -8.67
C GLN A 63 -0.84 -4.38 -8.10
N VAL A 64 -1.01 -5.14 -7.00
CA VAL A 64 -2.31 -5.25 -6.31
C VAL A 64 -2.16 -4.70 -4.90
N PRO A 65 -2.77 -3.54 -4.59
CA PRO A 65 -2.78 -3.04 -3.23
C PRO A 65 -3.72 -3.88 -2.37
N HIS A 66 -3.19 -4.47 -1.30
CA HIS A 66 -4.00 -5.07 -0.24
C HIS A 66 -4.10 -4.10 0.93
N ALA A 67 -5.31 -3.87 1.42
CA ALA A 67 -5.56 -3.07 2.62
C ALA A 67 -6.01 -3.98 3.76
N LEU A 68 -5.46 -3.78 4.95
CA LEU A 68 -5.91 -4.44 6.17
C LEU A 68 -7.00 -3.61 6.86
N VAL A 69 -8.14 -4.23 7.17
CA VAL A 69 -9.21 -3.59 7.94
C VAL A 69 -9.18 -4.15 9.36
N VAL A 70 -8.92 -3.29 10.34
CA VAL A 70 -8.96 -3.66 11.77
C VAL A 70 -10.31 -3.26 12.34
N LEU A 71 -11.06 -4.24 12.84
CA LEU A 71 -12.31 -3.99 13.54
C LEU A 71 -12.08 -3.55 14.99
N LYS A 72 -12.96 -2.69 15.49
CA LYS A 72 -12.99 -2.36 16.92
C LYS A 72 -13.34 -3.64 17.71
N SER A 73 -12.71 -3.80 18.88
CA SER A 73 -13.00 -4.93 19.78
C SER A 73 -14.51 -5.02 20.08
N GLY A 74 -15.07 -6.22 19.95
CA GLY A 74 -16.50 -6.49 20.14
C GLY A 74 -17.39 -6.12 18.97
N ALA A 75 -16.83 -5.70 17.83
CA ALA A 75 -17.62 -5.51 16.61
C ALA A 75 -18.15 -6.86 16.11
N ASP A 76 -19.48 -6.94 15.97
CA ASP A 76 -20.18 -8.05 15.33
C ASP A 76 -20.80 -7.53 14.04
N LEU A 77 -20.03 -7.59 12.96
CA LEU A 77 -20.47 -7.21 11.62
C LEU A 77 -20.30 -8.41 10.67
N PRO A 78 -21.35 -8.76 9.91
CA PRO A 78 -21.23 -9.74 8.84
C PRO A 78 -20.14 -9.34 7.84
N ALA A 79 -19.33 -10.30 7.41
CA ALA A 79 -18.16 -10.04 6.56
C ALA A 79 -18.53 -9.43 5.20
N ASP A 80 -19.68 -9.80 4.65
CA ASP A 80 -20.25 -9.25 3.42
C ASP A 80 -20.65 -7.79 3.62
N ARG A 81 -21.28 -7.45 4.75
CA ARG A 81 -21.61 -6.07 5.08
C ARG A 81 -20.36 -5.22 5.27
N LEU A 82 -19.37 -5.72 6.00
CA LEU A 82 -18.08 -5.06 6.18
C LEU A 82 -17.41 -4.79 4.83
N THR A 83 -17.40 -5.78 3.94
CA THR A 83 -16.82 -5.66 2.61
C THR A 83 -17.53 -4.57 1.80
N ALA A 84 -18.87 -4.59 1.80
CA ALA A 84 -19.67 -3.57 1.10
C ALA A 84 -19.42 -2.16 1.64
N ASP A 85 -19.33 -2.00 2.96
CA ASP A 85 -19.07 -0.71 3.62
C ASP A 85 -17.66 -0.20 3.31
N VAL A 86 -16.65 -1.07 3.33
CA VAL A 86 -15.28 -0.72 2.95
C VAL A 86 -15.21 -0.30 1.49
N VAL A 87 -15.85 -1.05 0.57
CA VAL A 87 -15.91 -0.70 -0.85
C VAL A 87 -16.60 0.64 -1.07
N ALA A 88 -17.72 0.89 -0.38
CA ALA A 88 -18.42 2.17 -0.47
C ALA A 88 -17.55 3.33 0.05
N ALA A 89 -16.89 3.16 1.21
CA ALA A 89 -16.04 4.18 1.81
C ALA A 89 -14.77 4.48 0.99
N VAL A 90 -14.25 3.48 0.27
CA VAL A 90 -13.17 3.68 -0.71
C VAL A 90 -13.70 4.49 -1.89
N ARG A 91 -14.80 4.07 -2.52
CA ARG A 91 -15.36 4.79 -3.66
C ARG A 91 -15.71 6.24 -3.37
N ASP A 92 -16.21 6.52 -2.17
CA ASP A 92 -16.60 7.87 -1.74
C ASP A 92 -15.39 8.78 -1.49
N ARG A 93 -14.40 8.32 -0.72
CA ARG A 93 -13.29 9.17 -0.26
C ARG A 93 -12.10 9.20 -1.20
N ILE A 94 -11.93 8.13 -1.96
CA ILE A 94 -10.77 7.93 -2.83
C ILE A 94 -11.17 8.09 -4.30
N GLY A 95 -12.35 7.58 -4.68
CA GLY A 95 -12.77 7.49 -6.08
C GLY A 95 -12.55 6.09 -6.67
N PRO A 96 -12.73 5.93 -8.00
CA PRO A 96 -12.57 4.63 -8.66
C PRO A 96 -11.12 4.14 -8.59
N ILE A 97 -10.86 3.07 -7.84
CA ILE A 97 -9.57 2.38 -7.86
C ILE A 97 -9.55 1.43 -9.05
N ALA A 98 -8.70 1.70 -10.04
CA ALA A 98 -8.44 0.80 -11.14
C ALA A 98 -7.56 -0.37 -10.67
N ALA A 99 -8.19 -1.46 -10.24
CA ALA A 99 -7.52 -2.76 -10.15
C ALA A 99 -7.61 -3.42 -11.53
N LEU A 100 -6.55 -3.29 -12.32
CA LEU A 100 -6.44 -4.01 -13.60
C LEU A 100 -6.37 -5.51 -13.27
N ARG A 101 -7.30 -6.26 -13.84
CA ARG A 101 -7.42 -7.72 -13.72
C ARG A 101 -6.78 -8.39 -14.92
#